data_AF-A0A9X8DMB5-F1
#
_entry.id   AF-A0A9X8DMB5-F1
#
_cell.length_a   1.000
_cell.length_b   1.000
_cell.length_c   1.000
_cell.angle_alpha   90.00
_cell.angle_beta   90.00
_cell.angle_gamma   90.00
#
_symmetry.space_group_name_H-M   'P 1'
#
loop_
_entity.id
_entity.type
_entity.pdbx_description
1 polymer ?
#
loop_
_entity_poly.entity_id
_entity_poly.type
_entity_poly.pdbx_seq_one_letter_code
_entity_poly.pdbx_strand_id
1 'polypeptide(L)'
;MCGSDGVSYGNPCLFRFAQCDNPKLFLRAIGPCEDPLVLCPLSCGYSYAPVCGSDGITYANDCEFRKAKCRTPSLSIVKANGACEAETPPHEEDRHDDCPAACIALWDPVCGTDGKTYGNSCELDMAKCKQGSTSTLAILHKGECTDKKVHERIAGHDSL
;
A
#
# COMPACT_ATOMS: atom_id res chain seq x y z
N MET A 1 -29.04 -29.94 1.09
CA MET A 1 -28.92 -29.75 2.55
C MET A 1 -28.52 -31.06 3.18
N CYS A 2 -27.59 -31.03 4.13
CA CYS A 2 -26.97 -32.21 4.68
C CYS A 2 -27.68 -32.61 5.97
N GLY A 3 -28.21 -33.83 6.02
CA GLY A 3 -28.79 -34.40 7.23
C GLY A 3 -27.72 -34.90 8.20
N SER A 4 -28.10 -35.04 9.47
CA SER A 4 -27.27 -35.67 10.50
C SER A 4 -26.95 -37.14 10.23
N ASP A 5 -27.69 -37.77 9.32
CA ASP A 5 -27.47 -39.12 8.79
C ASP A 5 -26.45 -39.17 7.64
N GLY A 6 -25.90 -38.03 7.23
CA GLY A 6 -24.93 -37.94 6.13
C GLY A 6 -25.57 -37.94 4.74
N VAL A 7 -26.89 -37.84 4.63
CA VAL A 7 -27.59 -37.80 3.34
C VAL A 7 -27.76 -36.37 2.85
N SER A 8 -27.52 -36.16 1.55
CA SER A 8 -27.74 -34.89 0.87
C SER A 8 -29.16 -34.80 0.32
N TYR A 9 -29.98 -33.94 0.92
CA TYR A 9 -31.35 -33.69 0.48
C TYR A 9 -31.39 -32.52 -0.50
N GLY A 10 -31.95 -32.74 -1.70
CA GLY A 10 -31.98 -31.74 -2.76
C GLY A 10 -32.80 -30.48 -2.45
N ASN A 11 -33.74 -30.56 -1.50
CA ASN A 11 -34.58 -29.43 -1.10
C ASN A 11 -35.15 -29.61 0.33
N PRO A 12 -35.72 -28.54 0.94
CA PRO A 12 -36.29 -28.61 2.29
C PRO A 12 -37.45 -29.60 2.43
N CYS A 13 -38.25 -29.81 1.38
CA CYS A 13 -39.41 -30.70 1.44
C CYS A 13 -38.97 -32.17 1.56
N LEU A 14 -37.96 -32.58 0.80
CA LEU A 14 -37.39 -33.94 0.90
C LEU A 14 -36.75 -34.20 2.26
N PHE A 15 -36.09 -33.19 2.84
CA PHE A 15 -35.52 -33.29 4.18
C PHE A 15 -36.62 -33.45 5.24
N ARG A 16 -37.66 -32.61 5.21
CA ARG A 16 -38.81 -32.72 6.12
C ARG A 16 -39.57 -34.04 5.96
N PHE A 17 -39.69 -34.53 4.73
CA PHE A 17 -40.29 -35.84 4.48
C PHE A 17 -39.50 -36.95 5.18
N ALA A 18 -38.17 -36.96 5.07
CA ALA A 18 -37.33 -37.93 5.78
C ALA A 18 -37.37 -37.79 7.30
N GLN A 19 -37.67 -36.60 7.84
CA GLN A 19 -37.89 -36.41 9.28
C GLN A 19 -39.16 -37.10 9.79
N CYS A 20 -40.15 -37.38 8.92
CA CYS A 20 -41.32 -38.17 9.30
C CYS A 20 -40.93 -39.63 9.61
N ASP A 21 -39.99 -40.19 8.85
CA ASP A 21 -39.49 -41.57 9.03
C ASP A 21 -38.41 -41.66 10.11
N ASN A 22 -37.58 -40.61 10.23
CA ASN A 22 -36.54 -40.50 11.25
C ASN A 22 -36.68 -39.20 12.06
N PRO A 23 -37.45 -39.21 13.16
CA PRO A 23 -37.65 -38.01 14.00
C PRO A 23 -36.38 -37.46 14.66
N LYS A 24 -35.27 -38.21 14.66
CA LYS A 24 -33.97 -37.75 15.19
C LYS A 24 -33.11 -37.05 14.13
N LEU A 25 -33.56 -37.00 12.88
CA LEU A 25 -32.86 -36.35 11.78
C LEU A 25 -32.87 -34.83 11.95
N PHE A 26 -31.70 -34.23 12.09
CA PHE A 26 -31.53 -32.77 12.16
C PHE A 26 -30.61 -32.26 11.05
N LEU A 27 -30.72 -30.97 10.75
CA LEU A 27 -29.91 -30.34 9.71
C LEU A 27 -28.47 -30.23 10.19
N ARG A 28 -27.58 -31.03 9.59
CA ARG A 28 -26.14 -30.96 9.86
C ARG A 28 -25.51 -29.75 9.20
N ALA A 29 -25.91 -29.42 7.97
CA ALA A 29 -25.42 -28.24 7.26
C ALA A 29 -26.29 -27.81 6.08
N ILE A 30 -26.20 -26.53 5.72
CA ILE A 30 -26.79 -25.98 4.49
C ILE A 30 -25.83 -26.28 3.32
N GLY A 31 -26.23 -27.19 2.44
CA GLY A 31 -25.41 -27.67 1.31
C GLY A 31 -25.43 -29.20 1.17
N PRO A 32 -24.73 -29.79 0.19
CA PRO A 32 -24.46 -31.23 0.14
C PRO A 32 -23.57 -31.67 1.30
N CYS A 33 -23.66 -32.93 1.73
CA CYS A 33 -22.78 -33.47 2.79
C CYS A 33 -21.33 -33.65 2.34
N GLU A 34 -21.10 -33.81 1.04
CA GLU A 34 -19.77 -33.98 0.44
C GLU A 34 -19.14 -32.65 0.03
N ASP A 35 -19.80 -31.52 0.32
CA ASP A 35 -19.30 -30.20 -0.06
C ASP A 35 -18.16 -29.76 0.88
N PRO A 36 -16.94 -29.52 0.37
CA PRO A 36 -15.81 -29.04 1.18
C PRO A 36 -16.09 -27.70 1.88
N LEU A 37 -17.03 -26.90 1.37
CA LEU A 37 -17.39 -25.60 1.92
C LEU A 37 -18.24 -25.70 3.19
N VAL A 38 -18.84 -26.86 3.46
CA VAL A 38 -19.75 -27.09 4.59
C VAL A 38 -19.02 -27.20 5.93
N LEU A 39 -17.71 -27.51 5.93
CA LEU A 39 -16.91 -27.61 7.16
C LEU A 39 -16.20 -26.31 7.55
N CYS A 40 -16.24 -25.28 6.70
CA CYS A 40 -15.44 -24.07 6.89
C CYS A 40 -16.18 -22.99 7.68
N PRO A 41 -15.47 -22.19 8.52
CA PRO A 41 -16.06 -21.04 9.17
C PRO A 41 -16.76 -20.11 8.17
N LEU A 42 -18.05 -19.84 8.37
CA LEU A 42 -18.83 -18.97 7.48
C LEU A 42 -18.47 -17.50 7.69
N SER A 43 -18.22 -17.11 8.93
CA SER A 43 -17.89 -15.73 9.32
C SER A 43 -16.70 -15.70 10.28
N CYS A 44 -15.98 -14.59 10.22
CA CYS A 44 -14.91 -14.24 11.14
C CYS A 44 -15.21 -12.85 11.70
N GLY A 45 -14.71 -12.55 12.90
CA GLY A 45 -14.78 -11.21 13.47
C GLY A 45 -13.81 -10.24 12.78
N TYR A 46 -13.96 -8.95 13.09
CA TYR A 46 -13.13 -7.86 12.52
C TYR A 46 -11.80 -7.64 13.23
N SER A 47 -11.29 -8.63 13.97
CA SER A 47 -9.98 -8.50 14.63
C SER A 47 -8.88 -8.40 13.58
N TYR A 48 -7.95 -7.46 13.74
CA TYR A 48 -6.83 -7.29 12.83
C TYR A 48 -5.53 -7.73 13.51
N ALA A 49 -5.05 -8.90 13.10
CA ALA A 49 -3.81 -9.53 13.58
C ALA A 49 -3.24 -10.36 12.42
N PRO A 50 -2.59 -9.71 11.44
CA PRO A 50 -2.37 -10.30 10.13
C PRO A 50 -1.38 -11.46 10.16
N VAL A 51 -1.59 -12.43 9.27
CA VAL A 51 -0.70 -13.57 9.03
C VAL A 51 -0.41 -13.73 7.54
N CYS A 52 0.80 -14.17 7.19
CA CYS A 52 1.17 -14.49 5.81
C CYS A 52 0.97 -15.97 5.51
N GLY A 53 0.17 -16.28 4.49
CA GLY A 53 0.01 -17.64 3.97
C GLY A 53 1.13 -18.05 3.01
N SER A 54 1.29 -19.35 2.82
CA SER A 54 2.22 -19.94 1.84
C SER A 54 1.84 -19.71 0.38
N ASP A 55 0.67 -19.11 0.15
CA ASP A 55 0.17 -18.60 -1.12
C ASP A 55 0.57 -17.14 -1.38
N GLY A 56 1.33 -16.52 -0.47
CA GLY A 56 1.72 -15.10 -0.56
C GLY A 56 0.59 -14.13 -0.20
N ILE A 57 -0.56 -14.64 0.28
CA ILE A 57 -1.70 -13.81 0.66
C ILE A 57 -1.58 -13.43 2.13
N THR A 58 -1.79 -12.14 2.41
CA THR A 58 -1.97 -11.64 3.77
C THR A 58 -3.41 -11.84 4.21
N TYR A 59 -3.60 -12.64 5.25
CA TYR A 59 -4.90 -12.84 5.89
C TYR A 59 -5.05 -11.87 7.06
N ALA A 60 -6.21 -11.21 7.17
CA ALA A 60 -6.44 -10.17 8.18
C ALA A 60 -6.33 -10.67 9.63
N ASN A 61 -6.61 -11.96 9.84
CA ASN A 61 -6.46 -12.67 11.10
C ASN A 61 -6.41 -14.20 10.91
N ASP A 62 -6.13 -14.91 12.01
CA ASP A 62 -6.11 -16.38 12.06
C ASP A 62 -7.40 -17.05 11.60
N CYS A 63 -8.57 -16.43 11.84
CA CYS A 63 -9.84 -17.00 11.42
C CYS A 63 -9.96 -17.00 9.89
N GLU A 64 -9.62 -15.88 9.25
CA GLU A 64 -9.62 -15.77 7.79
C GLU A 64 -8.63 -16.75 7.16
N PHE A 65 -7.44 -16.91 7.75
CA PHE A 65 -6.48 -17.93 7.32
C PHE A 65 -7.07 -19.35 7.44
N ARG A 66 -7.67 -19.71 8.58
CA ARG A 66 -8.28 -21.04 8.79
C ARG A 66 -9.44 -21.31 7.84
N LYS A 67 -10.23 -20.29 7.51
CA LYS A 67 -11.31 -20.37 6.52
C LYS A 67 -10.77 -20.70 5.13
N ALA A 68 -9.67 -20.07 4.72
CA ALA A 68 -9.00 -20.39 3.47
C ALA A 68 -8.33 -21.78 3.51
N LYS A 69 -7.62 -22.12 4.58
CA LYS A 69 -6.99 -23.43 4.78
C LYS A 69 -8.01 -24.58 4.77
N CYS A 70 -9.21 -24.36 5.28
CA CYS A 70 -10.29 -25.34 5.21
C CYS A 70 -10.66 -25.69 3.76
N ARG A 71 -10.58 -24.72 2.83
CA ARG A 71 -10.78 -24.94 1.39
C ARG A 71 -9.53 -25.46 0.69
N THR A 72 -8.36 -25.11 1.21
CA THR A 72 -7.04 -25.47 0.67
C THR A 72 -6.18 -26.10 1.77
N PRO A 73 -6.31 -27.42 2.04
CA PRO A 73 -5.66 -28.06 3.19
C PRO A 73 -4.12 -27.96 3.20
N SER A 74 -3.50 -27.78 2.03
CA SER A 74 -2.06 -27.57 1.87
C SER A 74 -1.58 -26.18 2.30
N LEU A 75 -2.47 -25.23 2.54
CA LEU A 75 -2.12 -23.88 2.95
C LEU A 75 -1.49 -23.88 4.36
N SER A 76 -0.35 -23.20 4.47
CA SER A 76 0.41 -23.05 5.72
C SER A 76 0.74 -21.60 6.01
N ILE A 77 1.06 -21.29 7.26
CA ILE A 77 1.47 -19.94 7.66
C ILE A 77 2.98 -19.85 7.45
N VAL A 78 3.42 -18.85 6.66
CA VAL A 78 4.84 -18.50 6.47
C VAL A 78 5.28 -17.48 7.51
N LYS A 79 4.39 -16.56 7.90
CA LYS A 79 4.65 -15.54 8.93
C LYS A 79 3.44 -15.40 9.85
N ALA A 80 3.63 -15.76 11.12
CA ALA A 80 2.54 -15.79 12.10
C ALA A 80 2.19 -14.40 12.67
N ASN A 81 3.11 -13.44 12.60
CA ASN A 81 2.90 -12.08 13.11
C ASN A 81 3.29 -11.07 12.04
N GLY A 82 2.33 -10.70 11.21
CA GLY A 82 2.50 -9.69 10.18
C GLY A 82 2.02 -10.14 8.80
N ALA A 83 1.85 -9.14 7.94
CA ALA A 83 1.56 -9.33 6.53
C ALA A 83 2.73 -10.03 5.80
N CYS A 84 2.41 -10.62 4.66
CA CYS A 84 3.42 -11.01 3.68
C CYS A 84 4.25 -9.79 3.30
N GLU A 85 5.52 -10.04 2.99
CA GLU A 85 6.37 -9.02 2.38
C GLU A 85 5.70 -8.65 1.07
N ALA A 86 5.24 -7.41 0.96
CA ALA A 86 5.00 -6.87 -0.36
C ALA A 86 6.34 -6.98 -1.07
N GLU A 87 6.32 -7.47 -2.32
CA GLU A 87 7.39 -7.19 -3.26
C GLU A 87 7.40 -5.66 -3.40
N THR A 88 8.03 -4.97 -2.46
CA THR A 88 8.47 -3.62 -2.67
C THR A 88 9.37 -3.76 -3.87
N PRO A 89 9.03 -3.18 -5.04
CA PRO A 89 10.01 -3.07 -6.09
C PRO A 89 11.30 -2.57 -5.43
N PRO A 90 12.45 -3.20 -5.72
CA PRO A 90 13.68 -2.96 -4.99
C PRO A 90 13.83 -1.46 -4.88
N HIS A 91 13.82 -1.02 -3.62
CA HIS A 91 13.92 0.36 -3.16
C HIS A 91 14.18 1.35 -4.31
N GLU A 92 13.21 2.20 -4.63
CA GLU A 92 13.55 3.53 -5.15
C GLU A 92 14.25 4.37 -4.04
N GLU A 93 15.24 3.80 -3.34
CA GLU A 93 16.21 4.52 -2.48
C GLU A 93 17.36 5.07 -3.34
N ASP A 94 17.05 5.52 -4.55
CA ASP A 94 18.00 6.25 -5.40
C ASP A 94 17.30 7.42 -6.12
N ARG A 95 16.40 8.11 -5.41
CA ARG A 95 16.03 9.50 -5.74
C ARG A 95 15.91 10.33 -4.45
N HIS A 96 17.06 10.75 -3.94
CA HIS A 96 17.28 12.01 -3.21
C HIS A 96 16.03 12.62 -2.53
N ASP A 97 15.53 11.97 -1.48
CA ASP A 97 14.27 12.35 -0.80
C ASP A 97 14.49 13.39 0.32
N ASP A 98 15.36 14.38 0.07
CA ASP A 98 15.60 15.51 0.98
C ASP A 98 15.22 16.86 0.32
N CYS A 99 14.46 16.80 -0.79
CA CYS A 99 13.91 17.99 -1.42
C CYS A 99 12.72 18.53 -0.61
N PRO A 100 12.58 19.86 -0.48
CA PRO A 100 11.37 20.44 0.09
C PRO A 100 10.11 19.94 -0.65
N ALA A 101 9.17 19.34 0.07
CA ALA A 101 7.92 18.82 -0.52
C ALA A 101 7.01 19.96 -1.04
N ALA A 102 7.09 21.12 -0.41
CA ALA A 102 6.37 22.33 -0.80
C ALA A 102 7.11 23.58 -0.29
N CYS A 103 6.89 24.69 -0.97
CA CYS A 103 7.33 26.02 -0.53
C CYS A 103 6.12 26.87 -0.16
N ILE A 104 6.31 27.75 0.82
CA ILE A 104 5.31 28.78 1.12
C ILE A 104 5.20 29.73 -0.08
N ALA A 105 3.98 30.18 -0.39
CA ALA A 105 3.72 31.16 -1.45
C ALA A 105 4.02 32.60 -0.96
N LEU A 106 5.20 32.80 -0.37
CA LEU A 106 5.70 34.10 0.04
C LEU A 106 6.58 34.67 -1.06
N TRP A 107 6.30 35.89 -1.50
CA TRP A 107 7.10 36.60 -2.49
C TRP A 107 8.29 37.32 -1.81
N ASP A 108 9.47 36.69 -1.86
CA ASP A 108 10.75 37.22 -1.39
C ASP A 108 11.85 36.87 -2.42
N PRO A 109 11.85 37.52 -3.59
CA PRO A 109 12.51 36.99 -4.78
C PRO A 109 14.02 36.92 -4.65
N VAL A 110 14.62 35.94 -5.32
CA VAL A 110 16.08 35.76 -5.45
C VAL A 110 16.47 35.51 -6.90
N CYS A 111 17.63 36.01 -7.30
CA CYS A 111 18.20 35.74 -8.62
C CYS A 111 19.14 34.54 -8.52
N GLY A 112 18.91 33.52 -9.35
CA GLY A 112 19.76 32.35 -9.44
C GLY A 112 21.04 32.58 -10.26
N THR A 113 22.05 31.74 -10.05
CA THR A 113 23.25 31.68 -10.91
C THR A 113 22.93 31.30 -12.35
N ASP A 114 21.75 30.74 -12.61
CA ASP A 114 21.21 30.46 -13.94
C ASP A 114 20.50 31.67 -14.60
N GLY A 115 20.51 32.83 -13.93
CA GLY A 115 19.88 34.05 -14.41
C GLY A 115 18.36 34.07 -14.31
N LYS A 116 17.75 33.13 -13.57
CA LYS A 116 16.30 33.10 -13.33
C LYS A 116 15.95 33.69 -11.98
N THR A 117 14.84 34.44 -11.95
CA THR A 117 14.20 34.87 -10.72
C THR A 117 13.38 33.72 -10.14
N TYR A 118 13.59 33.43 -8.86
CA TYR A 118 12.77 32.51 -8.07
C TYR A 118 11.92 33.30 -7.08
N GLY A 119 10.69 32.86 -6.80
CA GLY A 119 9.74 33.60 -5.96
C GLY A 119 10.18 33.71 -4.50
N ASN A 120 10.98 32.75 -4.02
CA ASN A 120 11.71 32.79 -2.76
C ASN A 120 12.89 31.79 -2.75
N SER A 121 13.68 31.80 -1.68
CA SER A 121 14.83 30.89 -1.51
C SER A 121 14.43 29.41 -1.53
N CYS A 122 13.28 29.06 -0.97
CA CYS A 122 12.80 27.67 -0.98
C CYS A 122 12.55 27.18 -2.40
N GLU A 123 11.94 28.01 -3.27
CA GLU A 123 11.71 27.63 -4.67
C GLU A 123 13.01 27.39 -5.44
N LEU A 124 14.07 28.16 -5.15
CA LEU A 124 15.40 27.92 -5.71
C LEU A 124 16.00 26.61 -5.19
N ASP A 125 15.95 26.37 -3.88
CA ASP A 125 16.48 25.14 -3.27
C ASP A 125 15.75 23.89 -3.78
N MET A 126 14.43 23.98 -3.97
CA MET A 126 13.64 22.93 -4.60
C MET A 126 14.07 22.69 -6.05
N ALA A 127 14.31 23.76 -6.83
CA ALA A 127 14.78 23.64 -8.21
C ALA A 127 16.20 23.04 -8.29
N LYS A 128 17.09 23.42 -7.37
CA LYS A 128 18.43 22.86 -7.22
C LYS A 128 18.36 21.38 -6.89
N CYS A 129 17.50 21.01 -5.94
CA CYS A 129 17.32 19.63 -5.50
C CYS A 129 16.78 18.73 -6.61
N LYS A 130 15.81 19.22 -7.41
CA LYS A 130 15.29 18.50 -8.60
C LYS A 130 16.33 18.27 -9.70
N GLN A 131 17.37 19.11 -9.76
CA GLN A 131 18.49 18.94 -10.69
C GLN A 131 19.54 17.94 -10.16
N GLY A 132 19.42 17.48 -8.92
CA GLY A 132 20.30 16.51 -8.28
C GLY A 132 21.61 17.10 -7.73
N SER A 133 22.43 16.24 -7.12
CA SER A 133 23.68 16.61 -6.41
C SER A 133 24.75 17.28 -7.28
N THR A 134 24.60 17.26 -8.61
CA THR A 134 25.52 17.89 -9.57
C THR A 134 25.09 19.31 -9.95
N SER A 135 23.97 19.81 -9.43
CA SER A 135 23.50 21.17 -9.71
C SER A 135 24.43 22.23 -9.11
N THR A 136 24.83 23.19 -9.95
CA THR A 136 25.57 24.39 -9.55
C THR A 136 24.66 25.58 -9.25
N LEU A 137 23.34 25.35 -9.21
CA LEU A 137 22.38 26.40 -8.93
C LEU A 137 22.56 26.93 -7.50
N ALA A 138 22.71 28.24 -7.39
CA ALA A 138 22.83 28.96 -6.13
C ALA A 138 22.17 30.34 -6.25
N ILE A 139 21.90 30.98 -5.13
CA ILE A 139 21.46 32.38 -5.11
C ILE A 139 22.67 33.24 -5.53
N LEU A 140 22.50 33.98 -6.63
CA LEU A 140 23.45 34.99 -7.09
C LEU A 140 23.31 36.28 -6.27
N HIS A 141 22.09 36.78 -6.09
CA HIS A 141 21.77 37.91 -5.22
C HIS A 141 20.30 37.92 -4.79
N LYS A 142 19.98 38.71 -3.76
CA LYS A 142 18.59 38.97 -3.34
C LYS A 142 17.89 39.90 -4.34
N GLY A 143 16.59 39.72 -4.52
CA GLY A 143 15.79 40.42 -5.51
C GLY A 143 15.71 39.69 -6.85
N GLU A 144 14.87 40.18 -7.75
CA GLU A 144 14.68 39.63 -9.09
C GLU A 144 15.92 39.83 -9.97
N CYS A 145 16.16 38.92 -10.90
CA CYS A 145 17.17 39.13 -11.93
C CYS A 145 16.77 40.31 -12.82
N THR A 146 17.66 41.29 -12.95
CA THR A 146 17.48 42.42 -13.88
C THR A 146 18.13 42.07 -15.23
N ASP A 147 17.40 42.22 -16.32
CA ASP A 147 17.93 41.91 -17.65
C ASP A 147 19.16 42.78 -18.02
N LYS A 148 20.25 42.08 -18.34
CA LYS A 148 21.44 42.45 -19.14
C LYS A 148 22.19 43.75 -18.79
N LYS A 149 23.17 43.64 -17.88
CA LYS A 149 24.59 44.15 -18.00
C LYS A 149 25.41 44.07 -16.68
N VAL A 150 25.30 42.99 -15.90
CA VAL A 150 26.10 42.84 -14.66
C VAL A 150 26.92 41.53 -14.61
N HIS A 151 27.02 40.80 -15.72
CA HIS A 151 27.87 39.60 -15.79
C HIS A 151 29.37 39.89 -16.08
N GLU A 152 29.78 41.15 -16.21
CA GLU A 152 31.19 41.52 -16.49
C GLU A 152 31.89 42.31 -15.37
N ARG A 153 31.28 42.52 -14.20
CA ARG A 153 31.89 43.37 -13.15
C ARG A 153 32.56 42.66 -11.98
N ILE A 154 32.68 41.33 -12.00
CA ILE A 154 33.38 40.59 -10.93
C ILE A 154 34.74 40.03 -11.40
N ALA A 155 35.12 40.22 -12.67
CA ALA A 155 36.44 39.86 -13.17
C ALA A 155 37.22 41.10 -13.63
N GLY A 156 37.84 41.80 -12.68
CA GLY A 156 38.94 42.73 -12.95
C GLY A 156 38.63 44.21 -12.74
N HIS A 157 38.96 44.72 -11.55
CA HIS A 157 39.56 46.05 -11.43
C HIS A 157 40.29 46.24 -10.09
N ASP A 158 41.40 45.51 -9.91
CA ASP A 158 42.54 46.03 -9.15
C ASP A 158 43.53 46.58 -10.17
N SER A 159 43.69 47.91 -10.22
CA SER A 159 44.84 48.70 -10.69
C SER A 159 44.39 50.04 -11.27
N LEU A 160 44.35 51.07 -10.42
CA LEU A 160 45.02 52.37 -10.61
C LEU A 160 44.94 53.15 -9.30
#